data_AF-Q21LC0-F1
#
_entry.id   AF-Q21LC0-F1
#
_cell.length_a   1.000
_cell.length_b   1.000
_cell.length_c   1.000
_cell.angle_alpha   90.00
_cell.angle_beta   90.00
_cell.angle_gamma   90.00
#
_symmetry.space_group_name_H-M   'P 1'
#
loop_
_entity.id
_entity.type
_entity.pdbx_description
1 polymer ?
#
loop_
_entity_poly.entity_id
_entity_poly.type
_entity_poly.pdbx_seq_one_letter_code
_entity_poly.pdbx_strand_id
1 'polypeptide(L)'
;MGVGIPKQYLLLCGKTILEHTLHKISQVENLSGIVLVLDANDQYWPTLNCNSIPNLHVVNGGASRAQSVKNGLSYIAKQIANNTANNTGQDQEVKVLVHDAARPCVNVKNIETLVASCEQANQGGILAAPVADTVKRAVEQGEAPAVQATVDRSLLWLAHTPQYFELHCLLNALNHCEQAGLEVTDEASAIEQTGGQVLLVADGKDNIKITLPEDMLVAEAILANQLKQGT
;
A
#
# COMPACT_ATOMS: atom_id res chain seq x y z
N MET A 1 17.11 -17.77 4.43
CA MET A 1 16.55 -16.88 3.38
C MET A 1 17.55 -16.80 2.24
N GLY A 2 17.08 -16.70 1.00
CA GLY A 2 17.94 -16.48 -0.17
C GLY A 2 18.69 -15.17 -0.01
N VAL A 3 19.98 -15.25 0.32
CA VAL A 3 20.85 -14.08 0.44
C VAL A 3 20.89 -13.38 -0.91
N GLY A 4 20.37 -12.15 -0.98
CA GLY A 4 20.37 -11.33 -2.20
C GLY A 4 19.07 -11.28 -3.01
N ILE A 5 18.03 -12.03 -2.63
CA ILE A 5 16.71 -11.95 -3.29
C ILE A 5 15.85 -10.90 -2.59
N PRO A 6 15.32 -9.87 -3.30
CA PRO A 6 14.39 -8.92 -2.72
C PRO A 6 13.15 -9.64 -2.18
N LYS A 7 12.71 -9.24 -0.98
CA LYS A 7 11.70 -9.97 -0.21
C LYS A 7 10.40 -10.25 -0.98
N GLN A 8 9.96 -9.34 -1.84
CA GLN A 8 8.75 -9.51 -2.65
C GLN A 8 8.81 -10.70 -3.62
N TYR A 9 10.00 -11.23 -3.90
CA TYR A 9 10.22 -12.41 -4.75
C TYR A 9 10.47 -13.69 -3.96
N LEU A 10 10.44 -13.66 -2.63
CA LEU A 10 10.53 -14.88 -1.83
C LEU A 10 9.25 -15.71 -2.01
N LEU A 11 9.42 -17.03 -2.10
CA LEU A 11 8.31 -17.97 -2.21
C LEU A 11 7.56 -18.07 -0.88
N LEU A 12 6.24 -18.03 -0.98
CA LEU A 12 5.24 -18.15 0.07
C LEU A 12 4.17 -19.10 -0.46
N CYS A 13 3.97 -20.26 0.15
CA CYS A 13 3.00 -21.26 -0.33
C CYS A 13 3.09 -21.57 -1.85
N GLY A 14 4.30 -21.63 -2.41
CA GLY A 14 4.55 -22.00 -3.82
C GLY A 14 4.43 -20.88 -4.86
N LYS A 15 4.08 -19.64 -4.46
CA LYS A 15 4.15 -18.43 -5.31
C LYS A 15 4.96 -17.35 -4.62
N THR A 16 5.47 -16.37 -5.34
CA THR A 16 6.14 -15.22 -4.72
C THR A 16 5.17 -14.37 -3.90
N ILE A 17 5.70 -13.64 -2.92
CA ILE A 17 4.92 -12.63 -2.17
C ILE A 17 4.23 -11.65 -3.13
N LEU A 18 4.94 -11.18 -4.17
CA LEU A 18 4.40 -10.27 -5.17
C LEU A 18 3.23 -10.89 -5.94
N GLU A 19 3.34 -12.16 -6.38
CA GLU A 19 2.24 -12.85 -7.07
C GLU A 19 0.98 -12.97 -6.20
N HIS A 20 1.13 -13.27 -4.90
CA HIS A 20 -0.01 -13.28 -3.97
C HIS A 20 -0.66 -11.91 -3.86
N THR A 21 0.15 -10.87 -3.64
CA THR A 21 -0.34 -9.49 -3.52
C THR A 21 -1.06 -9.05 -4.79
N LEU A 22 -0.45 -9.24 -5.97
CA LEU A 22 -1.06 -8.87 -7.24
C LEU A 22 -2.35 -9.64 -7.50
N HIS A 23 -2.39 -10.94 -7.16
CA HIS A 23 -3.60 -11.74 -7.30
C HIS A 23 -4.73 -11.23 -6.41
N LYS A 24 -4.45 -10.91 -5.13
CA LYS A 24 -5.45 -10.32 -4.22
C LYS A 24 -5.97 -8.97 -4.74
N ILE A 25 -5.08 -8.08 -5.16
CA ILE A 25 -5.49 -6.77 -5.68
C ILE A 25 -6.31 -6.92 -6.97
N SER A 26 -5.96 -7.87 -7.84
CA SER A 26 -6.73 -8.12 -9.08
C SER A 26 -8.16 -8.62 -8.88
N GLN A 27 -8.51 -9.03 -7.65
CA GLN A 27 -9.86 -9.48 -7.29
C GLN A 27 -10.76 -8.34 -6.80
N VAL A 28 -10.22 -7.12 -6.60
CA VAL A 28 -11.02 -5.97 -6.18
C VAL A 28 -11.99 -5.59 -7.28
N GLU A 29 -13.27 -5.44 -6.93
CA GLU A 29 -14.31 -5.06 -7.88
C GLU A 29 -14.05 -3.69 -8.50
N ASN A 30 -14.45 -3.53 -9.78
CA ASN A 30 -14.32 -2.28 -10.54
C ASN A 30 -12.89 -1.72 -10.66
N LEU A 31 -11.87 -2.56 -10.49
CA LEU A 31 -10.48 -2.15 -10.69
C LEU A 31 -10.15 -1.98 -12.19
N SER A 32 -9.82 -0.75 -12.60
CA SER A 32 -9.48 -0.45 -13.99
C SER A 32 -8.12 -1.03 -14.44
N GLY A 33 -7.20 -1.24 -13.50
CA GLY A 33 -5.88 -1.81 -13.77
C GLY A 33 -4.92 -1.68 -12.60
N ILE A 34 -3.72 -2.23 -12.75
CA ILE A 34 -2.67 -2.21 -11.72
C ILE A 34 -1.41 -1.59 -12.31
N VAL A 35 -0.81 -0.65 -11.59
CA VAL A 35 0.51 -0.12 -11.90
C VAL A 35 1.50 -0.66 -10.89
N LEU A 36 2.33 -1.61 -11.34
CA LEU A 36 3.41 -2.18 -10.57
C LEU A 36 4.66 -1.31 -10.73
N VAL A 37 5.17 -0.78 -9.62
CA VAL A 37 6.36 0.06 -9.60
C VAL A 37 7.56 -0.75 -9.12
N LEU A 38 8.59 -0.88 -9.95
CA LEU A 38 9.78 -1.69 -9.66
C LEU A 38 11.08 -0.91 -9.87
N ASP A 39 12.18 -1.41 -9.32
CA ASP A 39 13.50 -0.92 -9.70
C ASP A 39 13.71 -1.10 -11.21
N ALA A 40 14.35 -0.12 -11.88
CA ALA A 40 14.59 -0.18 -13.31
C ALA A 40 15.48 -1.37 -13.74
N ASN A 41 16.28 -1.91 -12.81
CA ASN A 41 17.16 -3.05 -13.02
C ASN A 41 16.61 -4.32 -12.33
N ASP A 42 15.31 -4.38 -12.05
CA ASP A 42 14.71 -5.56 -11.44
C ASP A 42 14.81 -6.77 -12.39
N GLN A 43 15.70 -7.70 -12.02
CA GLN A 43 15.98 -8.91 -12.76
C GLN A 43 15.02 -10.08 -12.46
N TYR A 44 14.18 -9.95 -11.42
CA TYR A 44 13.31 -11.03 -10.94
C TYR A 44 11.94 -10.94 -11.59
N TRP A 45 11.40 -9.74 -11.81
CA TRP A 45 10.10 -9.55 -12.44
C TRP A 45 9.92 -10.30 -13.77
N PRO A 46 10.87 -10.29 -14.72
CA PRO A 46 10.72 -11.03 -15.98
C PRO A 46 10.59 -12.54 -15.83
N THR A 47 10.92 -13.09 -14.65
CA THR A 47 10.82 -14.53 -14.35
C THR A 47 9.43 -14.95 -13.87
N LEU A 48 8.57 -13.99 -13.49
CA LEU A 48 7.22 -14.25 -13.01
C LEU A 48 6.21 -14.34 -14.16
N ASN A 49 5.22 -15.21 -14.02
CA ASN A 49 4.12 -15.33 -14.98
C ASN A 49 2.83 -14.72 -14.41
N CYS A 50 2.67 -13.42 -14.61
CA CYS A 50 1.51 -12.64 -14.17
C CYS A 50 0.52 -12.33 -15.31
N ASN A 51 0.56 -13.09 -16.41
CA ASN A 51 -0.24 -12.81 -17.62
C ASN A 51 -1.76 -12.91 -17.39
N SER A 52 -2.20 -13.57 -16.32
CA SER A 52 -3.62 -13.64 -15.95
C SER A 52 -4.17 -12.36 -15.31
N ILE A 53 -3.31 -11.39 -15.00
CA ILE A 53 -3.70 -10.16 -14.32
C ILE A 53 -4.08 -9.10 -15.38
N PRO A 54 -5.35 -8.66 -15.42
CA PRO A 54 -5.80 -7.71 -16.44
C PRO A 54 -5.18 -6.33 -16.20
N ASN A 55 -4.87 -5.62 -17.30
CA ASN A 55 -4.41 -4.22 -17.30
C ASN A 55 -3.25 -3.96 -16.30
N LEU A 56 -2.28 -4.87 -16.27
CA LEU A 56 -1.07 -4.75 -15.47
C LEU A 56 0.00 -3.97 -16.25
N HIS A 57 0.39 -2.83 -15.71
CA HIS A 57 1.43 -1.96 -16.24
C HIS A 57 2.63 -1.95 -15.30
N VAL A 58 3.83 -1.87 -15.86
CA VAL A 58 5.07 -1.79 -15.07
C VAL A 58 5.75 -0.45 -15.33
N VAL A 59 6.16 0.22 -14.26
CA VAL A 59 6.86 1.50 -14.32
C VAL A 59 8.07 1.50 -13.40
N ASN A 60 9.05 2.33 -13.73
CA ASN A 60 10.25 2.48 -12.92
C ASN A 60 9.95 3.28 -11.64
N GLY A 61 10.43 2.76 -10.52
CA GLY A 61 10.43 3.42 -9.22
C GLY A 61 11.43 4.56 -9.13
N GLY A 62 11.57 5.10 -7.93
CA GLY A 62 12.54 6.15 -7.61
C GLY A 62 13.37 5.79 -6.40
N ALA A 63 14.16 6.77 -5.94
CA ALA A 63 15.09 6.59 -4.82
C ALA A 63 14.41 6.32 -3.47
N SER A 64 13.10 6.57 -3.35
CA SER A 64 12.31 6.36 -2.13
C SER A 64 10.96 5.72 -2.45
N ARG A 65 10.26 5.23 -1.40
CA ARG A 65 8.88 4.74 -1.51
C ARG A 65 7.96 5.82 -2.06
N ALA A 66 8.01 7.04 -1.51
CA ALA A 66 7.20 8.17 -1.96
C ALA A 66 7.45 8.53 -3.44
N GLN A 67 8.71 8.52 -3.89
CA GLN A 67 9.04 8.78 -5.30
C GLN A 67 8.50 7.68 -6.22
N SER A 68 8.59 6.42 -5.79
CA SER A 68 8.05 5.28 -6.54
C SER A 68 6.53 5.40 -6.69
N VAL A 69 5.82 5.73 -5.62
CA VAL A 69 4.37 6.00 -5.66
C VAL A 69 4.05 7.15 -6.60
N LYS A 70 4.76 8.29 -6.48
CA LYS A 70 4.59 9.44 -7.37
C LYS A 70 4.79 9.08 -8.86
N ASN A 71 5.77 8.23 -9.19
CA ASN A 71 5.98 7.77 -10.56
C ASN A 71 4.79 6.93 -11.07
N GLY A 72 4.25 6.04 -10.25
CA GLY A 72 3.05 5.26 -10.55
C GLY A 72 1.83 6.15 -10.80
N LEU A 73 1.57 7.11 -9.90
CA LEU A 73 0.46 8.07 -10.03
C LEU A 73 0.62 8.95 -11.28
N SER A 74 1.84 9.41 -11.56
CA SER A 74 2.14 10.21 -12.75
C SER A 74 1.92 9.43 -14.04
N TYR A 75 2.18 8.12 -14.04
CA TYR A 75 1.85 7.25 -15.17
C TYR A 75 0.33 7.21 -15.39
N ILE A 76 -0.45 6.98 -14.32
CA ILE A 76 -1.92 6.95 -14.40
C ILE A 76 -2.45 8.29 -14.95
N ALA A 77 -1.99 9.42 -14.42
CA ALA A 77 -2.38 10.76 -14.87
C ALA A 77 -2.09 10.97 -16.37
N LYS A 78 -0.93 10.53 -16.87
CA LYS A 78 -0.59 10.60 -18.29
C LYS A 78 -1.48 9.71 -19.16
N GLN A 79 -1.81 8.49 -18.72
CA GLN A 79 -2.72 7.61 -19.45
C GLN A 79 -4.10 8.24 -19.60
N ILE A 80 -4.62 8.86 -18.53
CA ILE A 80 -5.91 9.56 -18.55
C ILE A 80 -5.86 10.72 -19.55
N ALA A 81 -4.86 11.59 -19.45
CA ALA A 81 -4.71 12.75 -20.34
C ALA A 81 -4.63 12.37 -21.83
N ASN A 82 -3.95 11.27 -22.15
CA ASN A 82 -3.85 10.77 -23.51
C ASN A 82 -5.20 10.22 -24.04
N ASN A 83 -6.04 9.68 -23.15
CA ASN A 83 -7.36 9.15 -23.53
C ASN A 83 -8.44 10.25 -23.61
N THR A 84 -8.37 11.29 -22.78
CA THR A 84 -9.31 12.43 -22.79
C THR A 84 -9.04 13.45 -23.87
N ALA A 85 -7.85 13.47 -24.49
CA ALA A 85 -7.58 14.26 -25.69
C ALA A 85 -8.55 13.96 -26.87
N ASN A 86 -9.29 12.85 -26.80
CA ASN A 86 -10.30 12.43 -27.78
C ASN A 86 -11.77 12.57 -27.30
N ASN A 87 -12.04 13.03 -26.06
CA ASN A 87 -13.39 13.22 -25.53
C ASN A 87 -13.45 14.45 -24.62
N THR A 88 -14.12 15.50 -25.11
CA THR A 88 -14.43 16.71 -24.33
C THR A 88 -15.55 16.40 -23.34
N GLY A 89 -15.22 16.30 -22.06
CA GLY A 89 -16.20 16.45 -20.98
C GLY A 89 -16.26 15.32 -19.97
N GLN A 90 -15.36 15.36 -18.98
CA GLN A 90 -15.66 15.29 -17.55
C GLN A 90 -14.33 15.23 -16.81
N ASP A 91 -14.13 16.12 -15.84
CA ASP A 91 -13.14 15.95 -14.77
C ASP A 91 -13.51 14.67 -14.02
N GLN A 92 -13.06 13.52 -14.52
CA GLN A 92 -13.25 12.26 -13.79
C GLN A 92 -12.34 12.30 -12.57
N GLU A 93 -12.96 12.33 -11.40
CA GLU A 93 -12.28 12.06 -10.13
C GLU A 93 -11.75 10.62 -10.15
N VAL A 94 -10.52 10.46 -10.66
CA VAL A 94 -9.87 9.16 -10.65
C VAL A 94 -9.41 8.86 -9.24
N LYS A 95 -9.87 7.74 -8.70
CA LYS A 95 -9.49 7.25 -7.38
C LYS A 95 -8.40 6.18 -7.54
N VAL A 96 -7.48 6.14 -6.59
CA VAL A 96 -6.32 5.26 -6.59
C VAL A 96 -6.19 4.52 -5.27
N LEU A 97 -5.78 3.26 -5.34
CA LEU A 97 -5.36 2.45 -4.21
C LEU A 97 -3.84 2.29 -4.27
N VAL A 98 -3.13 2.70 -3.23
CA VAL A 98 -1.70 2.42 -3.07
C VAL A 98 -1.52 1.29 -2.07
N HIS A 99 -0.87 0.21 -2.48
CA HIS A 99 -0.70 -0.99 -1.66
C HIS A 99 0.75 -1.47 -1.67
N ASP A 100 1.25 -1.84 -0.49
CA ASP A 100 2.60 -2.40 -0.35
C ASP A 100 2.64 -3.83 -0.90
N ALA A 101 3.55 -4.09 -1.85
CA ALA A 101 3.78 -5.45 -2.39
C ALA A 101 4.08 -6.50 -1.31
N ALA A 102 4.58 -6.08 -0.15
CA ALA A 102 4.92 -6.94 0.98
C ALA A 102 3.74 -7.31 1.90
N ARG A 103 2.49 -7.02 1.52
CA ARG A 103 1.27 -7.36 2.27
C ARG A 103 0.39 -8.38 1.50
N PRO A 104 0.88 -9.62 1.27
CA PRO A 104 0.18 -10.60 0.43
C PRO A 104 -1.12 -11.13 1.04
N CYS A 105 -1.35 -10.87 2.32
CA CYS A 105 -2.45 -11.43 3.10
C CYS A 105 -3.67 -10.52 3.18
N VAL A 106 -3.67 -9.37 2.50
CA VAL A 106 -4.81 -8.45 2.51
C VAL A 106 -6.11 -9.16 2.10
N ASN A 107 -7.19 -8.87 2.84
CA ASN A 107 -8.51 -9.38 2.54
C ASN A 107 -9.24 -8.43 1.56
N VAL A 108 -9.71 -8.95 0.43
CA VAL A 108 -10.41 -8.17 -0.60
C VAL A 108 -11.64 -7.46 -0.02
N LYS A 109 -12.37 -8.10 0.90
CA LYS A 109 -13.54 -7.50 1.56
C LYS A 109 -13.18 -6.27 2.40
N ASN A 110 -11.98 -6.24 2.98
CA ASN A 110 -11.50 -5.05 3.72
C ASN A 110 -11.18 -3.92 2.74
N ILE A 111 -10.62 -4.23 1.57
CA ILE A 111 -10.38 -3.24 0.51
C ILE A 111 -11.71 -2.66 0.01
N GLU A 112 -12.70 -3.49 -0.24
CA GLU A 112 -14.05 -3.05 -0.64
C GLU A 112 -14.72 -2.20 0.43
N THR A 113 -14.56 -2.57 1.71
CA THR A 113 -15.05 -1.77 2.84
C THR A 113 -14.34 -0.42 2.93
N LEU A 114 -13.02 -0.37 2.69
CA LEU A 114 -12.26 0.87 2.60
C LEU A 114 -12.83 1.79 1.52
N VAL A 115 -12.95 1.27 0.29
CA VAL A 115 -13.49 2.04 -0.84
C VAL A 115 -14.89 2.55 -0.53
N ALA A 116 -15.81 1.68 -0.09
CA ALA A 116 -17.19 2.07 0.21
C ALA A 116 -17.28 3.14 1.31
N SER A 117 -16.47 3.01 2.38
CA SER A 117 -16.46 3.97 3.49
C SER A 117 -15.93 5.34 3.04
N CYS A 118 -14.88 5.35 2.22
CA CYS A 118 -14.30 6.56 1.65
C CYS A 118 -15.26 7.27 0.69
N GLU A 119 -15.90 6.52 -0.21
CA GLU A 119 -16.91 7.07 -1.13
C GLU A 119 -18.11 7.63 -0.38
N GLN A 120 -18.62 6.93 0.65
CA GLN A 120 -19.72 7.40 1.47
C GLN A 120 -19.35 8.68 2.25
N ALA A 121 -18.12 8.79 2.73
CA ALA A 121 -17.62 9.96 3.45
C ALA A 121 -17.17 11.10 2.53
N ASN A 122 -17.10 10.87 1.21
CA ASN A 122 -16.46 11.75 0.24
C ASN A 122 -15.04 12.17 0.67
N GLN A 123 -14.25 11.20 1.13
CA GLN A 123 -12.95 11.43 1.74
C GLN A 123 -12.00 10.25 1.46
N GLY A 124 -10.72 10.53 1.26
CA GLY A 124 -9.70 9.47 1.22
C GLY A 124 -9.50 8.81 2.59
N GLY A 125 -8.87 7.65 2.60
CA GLY A 125 -8.72 6.85 3.81
C GLY A 125 -7.73 5.71 3.68
N ILE A 126 -7.49 5.06 4.80
CA ILE A 126 -6.54 3.94 4.90
C ILE A 126 -7.17 2.78 5.64
N LEU A 127 -6.72 1.57 5.30
CA LEU A 127 -6.83 0.46 6.25
C LEU A 127 -5.91 0.72 7.44
N ALA A 128 -6.43 0.53 8.64
CA ALA A 128 -5.69 0.67 9.88
C ALA A 128 -6.24 -0.22 10.99
N ALA A 129 -5.42 -0.52 12.00
CA ALA A 129 -5.84 -1.28 13.18
C ALA A 129 -5.52 -0.53 14.48
N PRO A 130 -6.38 -0.58 15.51
CA PRO A 130 -6.07 0.04 16.80
C PRO A 130 -4.85 -0.65 17.43
N VAL A 131 -4.02 0.12 18.12
CA VAL A 131 -2.83 -0.43 18.78
C VAL A 131 -3.24 -1.35 19.93
N ALA A 132 -2.88 -2.62 19.83
CA ALA A 132 -3.31 -3.67 20.75
C ALA A 132 -2.40 -3.88 21.96
N ASP A 133 -1.12 -3.49 21.87
CA ASP A 133 -0.10 -3.65 22.91
C ASP A 133 0.22 -2.33 23.63
N THR A 134 0.81 -2.40 24.82
CA THR A 134 1.19 -1.20 25.57
C THR A 134 2.35 -0.51 24.85
N VAL A 135 2.16 0.76 24.46
CA VAL A 135 3.20 1.53 23.76
C VAL A 135 4.09 2.25 24.78
N LYS A 136 5.41 2.13 24.58
CA LYS A 136 6.41 2.87 25.34
C LYS A 136 7.09 3.89 24.42
N ARG A 137 7.25 5.12 24.89
CA ARG A 137 8.19 6.08 24.32
C ARG A 137 9.57 5.81 24.92
N ALA A 138 10.60 5.70 24.09
CA ALA A 138 11.97 5.46 24.53
C ALA A 138 12.79 6.76 24.57
N VAL A 139 13.85 6.77 25.37
CA VAL A 139 14.96 7.72 25.29
C VAL A 139 16.26 6.97 25.00
N GLU A 140 17.16 7.58 24.25
CA GLU A 140 18.53 7.07 24.09
C GLU A 140 19.35 7.44 25.33
N GLN A 141 19.81 6.45 26.10
CA GLN A 141 20.67 6.64 27.26
C GLN A 141 21.76 5.58 27.32
N GLY A 142 23.02 5.98 27.10
CA GLY A 142 24.16 5.07 27.15
C GLY A 142 24.13 4.05 26.01
N GLU A 143 24.36 2.77 26.32
CA GLU A 143 24.49 1.69 25.32
C GLU A 143 23.16 1.06 24.88
N ALA A 144 22.04 1.38 25.54
CA ALA A 144 20.73 0.81 25.22
C ALA A 144 19.57 1.80 25.44
N PRO A 145 18.45 1.69 24.70
CA PRO A 145 17.29 2.55 24.92
C PRO A 145 16.62 2.27 26.27
N ALA A 146 16.16 3.33 26.95
CA ALA A 146 15.42 3.24 28.21
C ALA A 146 13.97 3.72 28.03
N VAL A 147 13.05 3.24 28.89
CA VAL A 147 11.65 3.69 28.86
C VAL A 147 11.55 5.12 29.37
N GLN A 148 11.06 6.04 28.53
CA GLN A 148 10.70 7.40 28.92
C GLN A 148 9.32 7.47 29.56
N ALA A 149 8.32 6.90 28.88
CA ALA A 149 6.92 7.00 29.27
C ALA A 149 6.08 5.88 28.65
N THR A 150 4.93 5.60 29.27
CA THR A 150 3.85 4.84 28.61
C THR A 150 2.99 5.81 27.82
N VAL A 151 2.72 5.51 26.56
CA VAL A 151 1.86 6.32 25.69
C VAL A 151 0.42 5.81 25.81
N ASP A 152 -0.55 6.72 25.96
CA ASP A 152 -1.96 6.33 25.85
C ASP A 152 -2.24 5.89 24.41
N ARG A 153 -2.70 4.64 24.28
CA ARG A 153 -2.96 3.99 22.99
C ARG A 153 -4.42 4.06 22.56
N SER A 154 -5.30 4.66 23.38
CA SER A 154 -6.76 4.65 23.16
C SER A 154 -7.18 5.17 21.78
N LEU A 155 -6.40 6.12 21.23
CA LEU A 155 -6.61 6.71 19.91
C LEU A 155 -5.44 6.45 18.94
N LEU A 156 -4.56 5.49 19.24
CA LEU A 156 -3.45 5.15 18.36
C LEU A 156 -3.81 4.00 17.44
N TRP A 157 -3.46 4.17 16.18
CA TRP A 157 -3.72 3.20 15.12
C TRP A 157 -2.42 2.89 14.35
N LEU A 158 -2.31 1.64 13.91
CA LEU A 158 -1.28 1.16 13.00
C LEU A 158 -1.78 1.37 11.57
N ALA A 159 -1.12 2.25 10.82
CA ALA A 159 -1.42 2.48 9.41
C ALA A 159 -1.04 1.25 8.57
N HIS A 160 -2.00 0.75 7.80
CA HIS A 160 -1.79 -0.32 6.83
C HIS A 160 -1.99 0.21 5.41
N THR A 161 -1.90 -0.70 4.44
CA THR A 161 -2.32 -0.44 3.06
C THR A 161 -3.28 -1.56 2.63
N PRO A 162 -4.20 -1.34 1.67
CA PRO A 162 -4.26 -0.20 0.77
C PRO A 162 -4.61 1.14 1.41
N GLN A 163 -4.15 2.21 0.77
CA GLN A 163 -4.55 3.59 1.06
C GLN A 163 -5.27 4.13 -0.17
N TYR A 164 -6.45 4.71 0.04
CA TYR A 164 -7.39 5.12 -0.99
C TYR A 164 -7.52 6.63 -1.04
N PHE A 165 -7.21 7.23 -2.19
CA PHE A 165 -7.27 8.68 -2.37
C PHE A 165 -7.69 9.03 -3.79
N GLU A 166 -8.11 10.28 -3.98
CA GLU A 166 -8.18 10.85 -5.32
C GLU A 166 -6.78 11.08 -5.88
N LEU A 167 -6.57 10.71 -7.14
CA LEU A 167 -5.30 10.78 -7.86
C LEU A 167 -4.68 12.16 -7.80
N HIS A 168 -5.45 13.21 -8.15
CA HIS A 168 -4.92 14.57 -8.21
C HIS A 168 -4.59 15.11 -6.83
N CYS A 169 -5.44 14.86 -5.83
CA CYS A 169 -5.16 15.23 -4.44
C CYS A 169 -3.86 14.61 -3.94
N LEU A 170 -3.70 13.29 -4.10
CA LEU A 170 -2.51 12.59 -3.64
C LEU A 170 -1.25 13.01 -4.40
N LEU A 171 -1.33 13.14 -5.73
CA LEU A 171 -0.20 13.57 -6.54
C LEU A 171 0.25 14.99 -6.19
N ASN A 172 -0.70 15.92 -5.96
CA ASN A 172 -0.41 17.29 -5.54
C ASN A 172 0.22 17.31 -4.13
N ALA A 173 -0.29 16.50 -3.20
CA ALA A 173 0.26 16.38 -1.85
C ALA A 173 1.70 15.87 -1.85
N LEU A 174 2.00 14.83 -2.63
CA LEU A 174 3.36 14.31 -2.79
C LEU A 174 4.30 15.34 -3.43
N ASN A 175 3.83 16.06 -4.45
CA ASN A 175 4.61 17.15 -5.08
C ASN A 175 4.91 18.28 -4.08
N HIS A 176 3.94 18.66 -3.26
CA HIS A 176 4.12 19.67 -2.24
C HIS A 176 5.17 19.24 -1.21
N CYS A 177 5.06 18.00 -0.70
CA CYS A 177 6.01 17.47 0.27
C CYS A 177 7.44 17.42 -0.28
N GLU A 178 7.62 16.97 -1.54
CA GLU A 178 8.93 16.96 -2.19
C GLU A 178 9.52 18.37 -2.32
N GLN A 179 8.73 19.35 -2.78
CA GLN A 179 9.18 20.73 -2.94
C GLN A 179 9.53 21.41 -1.61
N ALA A 180 8.78 21.08 -0.55
CA ALA A 180 8.97 21.61 0.79
C ALA A 180 10.02 20.83 1.61
N GLY A 181 10.53 19.70 1.11
CA GLY A 181 11.45 18.82 1.85
C GLY A 181 10.81 18.14 3.07
N LEU A 182 9.50 17.90 3.04
CA LEU A 182 8.75 17.24 4.11
C LEU A 182 8.88 15.72 3.97
N GLU A 183 9.06 15.05 5.10
CA GLU A 183 9.11 13.59 5.15
C GLU A 183 7.73 12.98 4.91
N VAL A 184 7.69 11.99 3.99
CA VAL A 184 6.49 11.21 3.66
C VAL A 184 6.75 9.76 4.02
N THR A 185 6.03 9.25 5.01
CA THR A 185 6.16 7.86 5.49
C THR A 185 5.17 6.94 4.78
N ASP A 186 3.96 7.45 4.52
CA ASP A 186 2.90 6.84 3.72
C ASP A 186 2.07 7.89 2.97
N GLU A 187 1.08 7.44 2.18
CA GLU A 187 0.27 8.35 1.36
C GLU A 187 -0.60 9.27 2.23
N ALA A 188 -1.13 8.75 3.34
CA ALA A 188 -1.86 9.52 4.34
C ALA A 188 -1.03 10.68 4.89
N SER A 189 0.24 10.45 5.24
CA SER A 189 1.12 11.50 5.74
C SER A 189 1.31 12.63 4.73
N ALA A 190 1.36 12.35 3.42
CA ALA A 190 1.40 13.42 2.42
C ALA A 190 0.10 14.24 2.41
N ILE A 191 -1.05 13.59 2.49
CA ILE A 191 -2.36 14.25 2.54
C ILE A 191 -2.48 15.13 3.80
N GLU A 192 -2.06 14.63 4.96
CA GLU A 192 -2.05 15.35 6.23
C GLU A 192 -1.21 16.64 6.15
N GLN A 193 -0.03 16.59 5.52
CA GLN A 193 0.84 17.76 5.34
C GLN A 193 0.19 18.87 4.51
N THR A 194 -0.79 18.53 3.66
CA THR A 194 -1.60 19.51 2.91
C THR A 194 -2.90 19.92 3.61
N GLY A 195 -3.09 19.52 4.88
CA GLY A 195 -4.29 19.80 5.66
C GLY A 195 -5.49 18.91 5.30
N GLY A 196 -5.28 17.88 4.48
CA GLY A 196 -6.32 16.91 4.14
C GLY A 196 -6.63 15.99 5.32
N GLN A 197 -7.87 15.52 5.38
CA GLN A 197 -8.30 14.55 6.37
C GLN A 197 -8.22 13.13 5.80
N VAL A 198 -7.84 12.16 6.63
CA VAL A 198 -7.73 10.75 6.24
C VAL A 198 -8.65 9.89 7.12
N LEU A 199 -9.55 9.14 6.48
CA LEU A 199 -10.45 8.22 7.18
C LEU A 199 -9.68 6.97 7.64
N LEU A 200 -9.88 6.57 8.90
CA LEU A 200 -9.39 5.28 9.40
C LEU A 200 -10.48 4.23 9.23
N VAL A 201 -10.22 3.23 8.37
CA VAL A 201 -11.11 2.08 8.19
C VAL A 201 -10.48 0.87 8.85
N ALA A 202 -11.26 0.19 9.70
CA ALA A 202 -10.77 -0.94 10.47
C ALA A 202 -10.32 -2.09 9.57
N ASP A 203 -9.12 -2.59 9.83
CA ASP A 203 -8.52 -3.71 9.13
C ASP A 203 -8.40 -4.95 10.02
N GLY A 204 -8.20 -6.10 9.38
CA GLY A 204 -7.92 -7.37 10.03
C GLY A 204 -6.47 -7.47 10.49
N LYS A 205 -6.23 -8.31 11.50
CA LYS A 205 -4.88 -8.68 11.95
C LYS A 205 -4.12 -9.55 10.94
N ASP A 206 -4.82 -10.05 9.93
CA ASP A 206 -4.27 -10.87 8.86
C ASP A 206 -3.51 -10.07 7.81
N ASN A 207 -3.76 -8.76 7.66
CA ASN A 207 -3.05 -7.90 6.72
C ASN A 207 -1.63 -7.50 7.20
N ILE A 208 -0.80 -8.49 7.49
CA ILE A 208 0.56 -8.28 7.96
C ILE A 208 1.48 -7.79 6.83
N LYS A 209 2.46 -6.95 7.18
CA LYS A 209 3.57 -6.60 6.30
C LYS A 209 4.73 -7.53 6.56
N ILE A 210 5.17 -8.26 5.54
CA ILE A 210 6.36 -9.10 5.65
C ILE A 210 7.60 -8.20 5.70
N THR A 211 8.24 -8.19 6.86
CA THR A 211 9.41 -7.38 7.19
C THR A 211 10.58 -8.21 7.65
N LEU A 212 10.32 -9.23 8.45
CA LEU A 212 11.30 -10.12 9.06
C LEU A 212 11.12 -11.55 8.53
N PRO A 213 12.16 -12.41 8.62
CA PRO A 213 12.06 -13.81 8.20
C PRO A 213 10.89 -14.57 8.84
N GLU A 214 10.64 -14.33 10.13
CA GLU A 214 9.58 -14.99 10.91
C GLU A 214 8.16 -14.63 10.42
N ASP A 215 7.99 -13.46 9.79
CA ASP A 215 6.69 -13.03 9.24
C ASP A 215 6.22 -13.98 8.13
N MET A 216 7.15 -14.67 7.46
CA MET A 216 6.81 -15.66 6.42
C MET A 216 5.94 -16.79 6.97
N LEU A 217 6.29 -17.34 8.14
CA LEU A 217 5.54 -18.44 8.75
C LEU A 217 4.12 -18.00 9.12
N VAL A 218 3.99 -16.76 9.60
CA VAL A 218 2.69 -16.16 9.93
C VAL A 218 1.87 -15.95 8.65
N ALA A 219 2.47 -15.42 7.59
CA ALA A 219 1.82 -15.22 6.30
C ALA A 219 1.33 -16.55 5.68
N GLU A 220 2.13 -17.62 5.77
CA GLU A 220 1.73 -18.96 5.29
C GLU A 220 0.49 -19.47 6.01
N ALA A 221 0.48 -19.36 7.35
CA ALA A 221 -0.66 -19.78 8.15
C ALA A 221 -1.93 -18.98 7.83
N ILE A 222 -1.79 -17.67 7.65
CA ILE A 222 -2.89 -16.77 7.28
C ILE A 222 -3.46 -17.15 5.91
N LEU A 223 -2.61 -17.27 4.88
CA LEU A 223 -3.06 -17.62 3.53
C LEU A 223 -3.71 -19.00 3.48
N ALA A 224 -3.14 -19.99 4.17
CA ALA A 224 -3.72 -21.32 4.27
C ALA A 224 -5.12 -21.29 4.92
N ASN A 225 -5.31 -20.45 5.95
CA ASN A 225 -6.61 -20.27 6.59
C ASN A 225 -7.62 -19.55 5.67
N GLN A 226 -7.20 -18.49 4.96
CA GLN A 226 -8.06 -17.77 4.02
C GLN A 226 -8.53 -18.69 2.88
N LEU A 227 -7.66 -19.56 2.36
CA LEU A 227 -8.02 -20.54 1.33
C LEU A 227 -9.10 -21.52 1.82
N LYS A 228 -9.02 -21.99 3.07
CA LYS A 228 -10.03 -22.87 3.68
C LYS A 228 -11.39 -22.20 3.89
N GLN A 229 -11.41 -20.88 4.07
CA GLN A 229 -12.65 -20.12 4.26
C GLN A 229 -13.29 -19.69 2.95
N GLY A 230 -12.54 -19.70 1.85
CA GLY A 230 -13.00 -19.37 0.50
C GLY A 230 -13.46 -20.56 -0.35
N THR A 231 -13.19 -21.79 0.10
CA THR A 231 -13.76 -23.06 -0.42
C THR A 231 -15.04 -23.43 0.32
#